data_AF-A0A969KKX6-F1
#
_entry.id   AF-A0A969KKX6-F1
#
_cell.length_a   1.000
_cell.length_b   1.000
_cell.length_c   1.000
_cell.angle_alpha   90.00
_cell.angle_beta   90.00
_cell.angle_gamma   90.00
#
_symmetry.space_group_name_H-M   'P 1'
#
loop_
_entity.id
_entity.type
_entity.pdbx_description
1 polymer ?
#
loop_
_entity_poly.entity_id
_entity_poly.type
_entity_poly.pdbx_seq_one_letter_code
_entity_poly.pdbx_strand_id
1 'polypeptide(L)'
;MRNTILDANTGEVMRFELLPTTEQYIVGLNGLYYARFENRMTVWEYINGEAQPRNQMNWSRTAFFGFTDTLGVFADGSVWLHFNSEYEDSTLLWLDKRGNMINRARFAYRPTKLAGIDEDFIFYICGNNSNTVECAAVPMGMETPKWTLPLENGTSVAGLALVPERLYVASAEGFFYAIGNP
;
A
#
# COMPACT_ATOMS: atom_id res chain seq x y z
N MET A 1 6.54 -4.33 6.00
CA MET A 1 6.18 -4.20 7.43
C MET A 1 5.67 -5.53 7.97
N ARG A 2 5.92 -5.92 9.23
CA ARG A 2 5.23 -7.07 9.86
C ARG A 2 4.17 -6.55 10.82
N ASN A 3 2.99 -7.17 10.86
CA ASN A 3 1.94 -6.82 11.81
C ASN A 3 1.39 -8.07 12.51
N THR A 4 0.54 -7.85 13.52
CA THR A 4 -0.06 -8.92 14.32
C THR A 4 -1.53 -8.60 14.57
N ILE A 5 -2.32 -9.62 14.88
CA ILE A 5 -3.71 -9.48 15.29
C ILE A 5 -3.75 -9.69 16.80
N LEU A 6 -4.42 -8.78 17.51
CA LEU A 6 -4.64 -8.87 18.94
C LEU A 6 -6.11 -9.20 19.21
N ASP A 7 -6.36 -10.02 20.23
CA ASP A 7 -7.70 -10.16 20.80
C ASP A 7 -8.09 -8.84 21.48
N ALA A 8 -9.26 -8.29 21.13
CA ALA A 8 -9.68 -6.98 21.61
C ALA A 8 -10.03 -6.95 23.11
N ASN A 9 -10.40 -8.10 23.70
CA ASN A 9 -10.79 -8.21 25.11
C ASN A 9 -9.59 -8.49 26.01
N THR A 10 -8.65 -9.32 25.56
CA THR A 10 -7.51 -9.74 26.37
C THR A 10 -6.23 -8.98 26.03
N GLY A 11 -6.14 -8.39 24.83
CA GLY A 11 -4.92 -7.76 24.31
C GLY A 11 -3.84 -8.78 23.90
N GLU A 12 -4.14 -10.07 23.94
CA GLU A 12 -3.18 -11.11 23.59
C GLU A 12 -3.00 -11.25 22.08
N VAL A 13 -1.78 -11.60 21.66
CA VAL A 13 -1.50 -11.90 20.25
C VAL A 13 -2.21 -13.17 19.83
N MET A 14 -3.08 -13.05 18.83
CA MET A 14 -3.72 -14.19 18.21
C MET A 14 -2.71 -14.98 17.39
N ARG A 15 -2.67 -16.30 17.62
CA ARG A 15 -1.89 -17.24 16.82
C ARG A 15 -2.83 -18.14 16.05
N PHE A 16 -2.56 -18.29 14.76
CA PHE A 16 -3.41 -19.06 13.85
C PHE A 16 -2.62 -20.25 13.34
N GLU A 17 -2.85 -21.43 13.91
CA GLU A 17 -2.09 -22.65 13.56
C GLU A 17 -2.34 -23.11 12.12
N LEU A 18 -3.55 -22.86 11.60
CA LEU A 18 -3.96 -23.26 10.25
C LEU A 18 -3.58 -22.24 9.16
N LEU A 19 -3.09 -21.05 9.55
CA LEU A 19 -2.59 -20.07 8.60
C LEU A 19 -1.08 -20.28 8.38
N PRO A 20 -0.57 -20.01 7.17
CA PRO A 20 0.87 -19.99 6.96
C PRO A 20 1.51 -18.93 7.87
N THR A 21 2.80 -19.08 8.18
CA THR A 21 3.57 -17.98 8.78
C THR A 21 3.39 -16.74 7.92
N THR A 22 2.81 -15.67 8.47
CA THR A 22 2.46 -14.48 7.69
C THR A 22 3.50 -13.39 7.87
N GLU A 23 3.64 -12.56 6.85
CA GLU A 23 4.33 -11.28 6.95
C GLU A 23 3.34 -10.18 7.33
N GLN A 24 2.15 -10.17 6.73
CA GLN A 24 1.14 -9.12 6.93
C GLN A 24 -0.28 -9.69 6.95
N TYR A 25 -1.08 -9.23 7.90
CA TYR A 25 -2.53 -9.34 7.93
C TYR A 25 -3.16 -8.09 7.36
N ILE A 26 -4.20 -8.24 6.55
CA ILE A 26 -4.91 -7.14 5.87
C ILE A 26 -6.42 -7.38 5.98
N VAL A 27 -7.18 -6.31 6.17
CA VAL A 27 -8.64 -6.29 5.98
C VAL A 27 -8.92 -5.65 4.63
N GLY A 28 -9.59 -6.38 3.74
CA GLY A 28 -9.96 -5.86 2.42
C GLY A 28 -11.19 -4.96 2.48
N LEU A 29 -11.38 -4.13 1.45
CA LEU A 29 -12.60 -3.33 1.30
C LEU A 29 -13.87 -4.18 1.11
N ASN A 30 -13.71 -5.46 0.78
CA ASN A 30 -14.80 -6.43 0.75
C ASN A 30 -15.13 -7.05 2.13
N GLY A 31 -14.49 -6.58 3.20
CA GLY A 31 -14.70 -7.09 4.55
C GLY A 31 -14.08 -8.45 4.86
N LEU A 32 -13.30 -9.02 3.92
CA LEU A 32 -12.61 -10.30 4.14
C LEU A 32 -11.23 -10.08 4.77
N TYR A 33 -10.72 -11.13 5.42
CA TYR A 33 -9.40 -11.13 6.02
C TYR A 33 -8.38 -11.82 5.12
N TYR A 34 -7.19 -11.25 5.10
CA TYR A 34 -6.10 -11.68 4.25
C TYR A 34 -4.84 -11.88 5.07
N ALA A 35 -4.08 -12.90 4.72
CA ALA A 35 -2.76 -13.19 5.25
C ALA A 35 -1.78 -13.27 4.09
N ARG A 36 -0.84 -12.32 4.02
CA ARG A 36 0.22 -12.29 3.03
C ARG A 36 1.44 -13.02 3.57
N PHE A 37 2.03 -13.87 2.72
CA PHE A 37 3.39 -14.34 2.88
C PHE A 37 4.06 -14.30 1.51
N GLU A 38 5.16 -13.55 1.39
CA GLU A 38 5.90 -13.48 0.13
C GLU A 38 5.03 -13.01 -1.05
N ASN A 39 4.89 -13.82 -2.10
CA ASN A 39 4.09 -13.59 -3.29
C ASN A 39 2.74 -14.34 -3.26
N ARG A 40 2.29 -14.69 -2.07
CA ARG A 40 1.02 -15.37 -1.81
C ARG A 40 0.15 -14.56 -0.87
N MET A 41 -1.14 -14.57 -1.14
CA MET A 41 -2.18 -14.09 -0.24
C MET A 41 -3.17 -15.20 0.04
N THR A 42 -3.48 -15.43 1.31
CA THR A 42 -4.51 -16.37 1.76
C THR A 42 -5.69 -15.59 2.30
N VAL A 43 -6.87 -15.80 1.72
CA VAL A 43 -8.15 -15.33 2.26
C VAL A 43 -8.56 -16.27 3.37
N TRP A 44 -8.98 -15.74 4.51
CA TRP A 44 -9.37 -16.54 5.66
C TRP A 44 -10.56 -15.92 6.39
N GLU A 45 -11.22 -16.75 7.19
CA GLU A 45 -12.34 -16.35 8.06
C GLU A 45 -12.09 -16.86 9.46
N TYR A 46 -12.63 -16.16 10.45
CA TYR A 46 -12.57 -16.58 11.85
C TYR A 46 -13.87 -17.29 12.24
N ILE A 47 -13.83 -18.60 12.42
CA ILE A 47 -15.00 -19.45 12.67
C ILE A 47 -14.72 -20.29 13.91
N ASN A 48 -15.63 -20.22 14.90
CA ASN A 48 -15.55 -21.01 16.14
C ASN A 48 -14.20 -20.89 16.88
N GLY A 49 -13.59 -19.70 16.88
CA GLY A 49 -12.31 -19.47 17.54
C GLY A 49 -11.08 -19.82 16.71
N GLU A 50 -11.26 -20.27 15.47
CA GLU A 50 -10.17 -20.70 14.59
C GLU A 50 -10.15 -19.89 13.29
N ALA A 51 -8.95 -19.57 12.80
CA ALA A 51 -8.79 -19.03 11.46
C ALA A 51 -8.80 -20.15 10.43
N GLN A 52 -9.76 -20.13 9.52
CA GLN A 52 -9.92 -21.12 8.48
C GLN A 52 -9.56 -20.51 7.11
N PRO A 53 -8.58 -21.07 6.38
CA PRO A 53 -8.26 -20.60 5.04
C PRO A 53 -9.41 -20.94 4.07
N ARG A 54 -9.81 -19.96 3.25
CA ARG A 54 -10.90 -20.08 2.27
C ARG A 54 -10.37 -20.21 0.85
N ASN A 55 -9.46 -19.33 0.48
CA ASN A 55 -8.92 -19.25 -0.88
C ASN A 55 -7.48 -18.74 -0.85
N GLN A 56 -6.75 -18.96 -1.94
CA GLN A 56 -5.39 -18.48 -2.10
C GLN A 56 -5.21 -17.85 -3.48
N MET A 57 -4.41 -16.79 -3.52
CA MET A 57 -3.89 -16.21 -4.75
C MET A 57 -2.36 -16.15 -4.67
N ASN A 58 -1.72 -16.35 -5.82
CA ASN A 58 -0.27 -16.27 -5.96
C ASN A 58 0.04 -15.40 -7.18
N TRP A 59 1.14 -14.67 -7.14
CA TRP A 59 1.63 -13.89 -8.28
C TRP A 59 3.11 -14.18 -8.54
N SER A 60 3.61 -13.81 -9.72
CA SER A 60 5.02 -14.04 -10.07
C SER A 60 5.95 -13.16 -9.23
N ARG A 61 7.03 -13.76 -8.71
CA ARG A 61 8.14 -13.04 -8.04
C ARG A 61 9.12 -12.40 -9.02
N THR A 62 9.25 -12.94 -10.23
CA THR A 62 10.35 -12.55 -11.14
C THR A 62 10.24 -11.14 -11.71
N ALA A 63 9.09 -10.49 -11.53
CA ALA A 63 8.86 -9.16 -12.06
C ALA A 63 9.23 -8.02 -11.09
N PHE A 64 9.57 -8.32 -9.81
CA PHE A 64 9.77 -7.29 -8.78
C PHE A 64 10.89 -7.66 -7.81
N PHE A 65 11.82 -6.74 -7.60
CA PHE A 65 12.77 -6.76 -6.51
C PHE A 65 12.29 -5.82 -5.39
N GLY A 66 12.51 -6.20 -4.13
CA GLY A 66 12.12 -5.42 -2.96
C GLY A 66 10.97 -6.00 -2.13
N PHE A 67 10.77 -5.41 -0.96
CA PHE A 67 9.69 -5.77 -0.03
C PHE A 67 8.49 -4.85 -0.25
N THR A 68 7.28 -5.42 -0.20
CA THR A 68 6.06 -4.61 -0.18
C THR A 68 6.01 -3.83 1.13
N ASP A 69 5.94 -2.51 1.04
CA ASP A 69 5.81 -1.64 2.21
C ASP A 69 4.35 -1.65 2.69
N THR A 70 3.46 -1.20 1.80
CA THR A 70 2.02 -1.15 2.01
C THR A 70 1.26 -1.84 0.88
N LEU A 71 0.05 -2.31 1.19
CA LEU A 71 -0.84 -2.96 0.23
C LEU A 71 -2.29 -2.89 0.68
N GLY A 72 -3.20 -3.18 -0.23
CA GLY A 72 -4.62 -3.29 0.08
C GLY A 72 -5.36 -4.17 -0.91
N VAL A 73 -6.60 -4.49 -0.54
CA VAL A 73 -7.51 -5.32 -1.33
C VAL A 73 -8.78 -4.55 -1.60
N PHE A 74 -9.16 -4.44 -2.87
CA PHE A 74 -10.38 -3.77 -3.31
C PHE A 74 -11.63 -4.63 -3.09
N ALA A 75 -12.80 -4.01 -3.26
CA ALA A 75 -14.09 -4.67 -3.03
C ALA A 75 -14.34 -5.88 -3.95
N ASP A 76 -13.76 -5.89 -5.14
CA ASP A 76 -13.86 -7.01 -6.10
C ASP A 76 -12.82 -8.13 -5.83
N GLY A 77 -11.98 -7.96 -4.81
CA GLY A 77 -10.89 -8.87 -4.45
C GLY A 77 -9.59 -8.67 -5.24
N SER A 78 -9.51 -7.67 -6.12
CA SER A 78 -8.24 -7.27 -6.73
C SER A 78 -7.31 -6.63 -5.69
N VAL A 79 -6.01 -6.72 -5.91
CA VAL A 79 -4.98 -6.33 -4.93
C VAL A 79 -4.09 -5.26 -5.52
N TRP A 80 -3.72 -4.27 -4.71
CA TRP A 80 -2.65 -3.34 -5.05
C TRP A 80 -1.49 -3.49 -4.07
N LEU A 81 -0.27 -3.41 -4.58
CA LEU A 81 0.97 -3.55 -3.83
C LEU A 81 1.86 -2.34 -4.10
N HIS A 82 2.40 -1.73 -3.04
CA HIS A 82 3.41 -0.69 -3.13
C HIS A 82 4.78 -1.24 -2.74
N PHE A 83 5.68 -1.25 -3.70
CA PHE A 83 7.10 -1.57 -3.48
C PHE A 83 7.87 -0.26 -3.34
N ASN A 84 8.66 -0.19 -2.28
CA ASN A 84 9.45 0.97 -1.93
C ASN A 84 10.88 0.51 -1.58
N SER A 85 11.86 1.28 -2.03
CA SER A 85 13.28 0.99 -1.85
C SER A 85 14.04 2.30 -1.81
N GLU A 86 15.17 2.33 -1.09
CA GLU A 86 16.11 3.44 -1.16
C GLU A 86 16.94 3.41 -2.45
N TYR A 87 17.04 2.25 -3.10
CA TYR A 87 17.92 2.00 -4.24
C TYR A 87 17.21 1.86 -5.59
N GLU A 88 15.91 1.57 -5.56
CA GLU A 88 15.10 1.35 -6.76
C GLU A 88 13.90 2.29 -6.80
N ASP A 89 13.39 2.54 -8.02
CA ASP A 89 12.17 3.29 -8.22
C ASP A 89 11.02 2.62 -7.48
N SER A 90 10.24 3.43 -6.77
CA SER A 90 9.01 2.93 -6.17
C SER A 90 8.07 2.42 -7.27
N THR A 91 7.37 1.33 -6.98
CA THR A 91 6.47 0.69 -7.92
C THR A 91 5.12 0.45 -7.26
N LEU A 92 4.05 0.93 -7.89
CA LEU A 92 2.68 0.49 -7.60
C LEU A 92 2.30 -0.61 -8.60
N LEU A 93 1.71 -1.67 -8.08
CA LEU A 93 1.31 -2.82 -8.86
C LEU A 93 -0.13 -3.19 -8.55
N TRP A 94 -0.86 -3.59 -9.60
CA TRP A 94 -2.23 -4.09 -9.49
C TRP A 94 -2.32 -5.54 -9.96
N LEU A 95 -2.97 -6.37 -9.16
CA LEU A 95 -3.29 -7.74 -9.45
C LEU A 95 -4.81 -7.91 -9.53
N ASP A 96 -5.27 -8.76 -10.43
CA ASP A 96 -6.64 -9.26 -10.35
C ASP A 96 -6.80 -10.21 -9.14
N LYS A 97 -8.05 -10.60 -8.85
CA LYS A 97 -8.37 -11.54 -7.77
C LYS A 97 -7.75 -12.95 -7.91
N ARG A 98 -7.14 -13.26 -9.06
CA ARG A 98 -6.43 -14.52 -9.33
C ARG A 98 -4.91 -14.36 -9.18
N GLY A 99 -4.41 -13.13 -8.99
CA GLY A 99 -2.98 -12.83 -8.89
C GLY A 99 -2.31 -12.52 -10.22
N ASN A 100 -3.07 -12.28 -11.31
CA ASN A 100 -2.50 -11.83 -12.57
C ASN A 100 -2.24 -10.33 -12.52
N MET A 101 -1.09 -9.88 -13.02
CA MET A 101 -0.77 -8.46 -13.12
C MET A 101 -1.68 -7.77 -14.14
N ILE A 102 -2.44 -6.78 -13.67
CA ILE A 102 -3.28 -5.92 -14.51
C ILE A 102 -2.47 -4.72 -14.99
N ASN A 103 -1.76 -4.06 -14.08
CA ASN A 103 -1.00 -2.85 -14.39
C ASN A 103 0.20 -2.67 -13.44
N ARG A 104 1.12 -1.77 -13.84
CA ARG A 104 2.25 -1.31 -13.04
C ARG A 104 2.53 0.17 -13.31
N ALA A 105 2.69 0.95 -12.26
CA ALA A 105 3.20 2.32 -12.32
C ALA A 105 4.56 2.39 -11.60
N ARG A 106 5.51 3.13 -12.17
CA ARG A 106 6.84 3.34 -11.58
C ARG A 106 7.06 4.81 -11.28
N PHE A 107 7.73 5.08 -10.18
CA PHE A 107 8.03 6.42 -9.70
C PHE A 107 9.51 6.52 -9.40
N ALA A 108 10.18 7.48 -10.03
CA ALA A 108 11.60 7.77 -9.78
C ALA A 108 11.83 8.52 -8.45
N TYR A 109 11.00 8.21 -7.44
CA TYR A 109 11.02 8.80 -6.11
C TYR A 109 11.63 7.81 -5.12
N ARG A 110 12.59 8.25 -4.30
CA ARG A 110 13.36 7.37 -3.41
C ARG A 110 13.77 8.07 -2.11
N PRO A 111 13.27 7.66 -0.93
CA PRO A 111 12.14 6.77 -0.69
C PRO A 111 10.78 7.47 -0.96
N THR A 112 9.72 6.68 -1.10
CA THR A 112 8.33 7.18 -1.19
C THR A 112 7.51 6.87 0.04
N LYS A 113 6.41 7.61 0.19
CA LYS A 113 5.31 7.30 1.09
C LYS A 113 4.00 7.42 0.31
N LEU A 114 3.08 6.47 0.52
CA LEU A 114 1.73 6.50 -0.01
C LEU A 114 0.79 7.14 1.03
N ALA A 115 0.07 8.19 0.64
CA ALA A 115 -0.93 8.83 1.50
C ALA A 115 -2.23 8.04 1.57
N GLY A 116 -2.63 7.44 0.44
CA GLY A 116 -3.87 6.71 0.30
C GLY A 116 -4.33 6.64 -1.14
N ILE A 117 -5.57 6.17 -1.30
CA ILE A 117 -6.29 6.06 -2.56
C ILE A 117 -7.65 6.74 -2.35
N ASP A 118 -8.07 7.59 -3.27
CA ASP A 118 -9.41 8.20 -3.23
C ASP A 118 -10.49 7.31 -3.86
N GLU A 119 -11.73 7.82 -3.89
CA GLU A 119 -12.90 7.13 -4.43
C GLU A 119 -12.82 6.89 -5.95
N ASP A 120 -12.00 7.68 -6.66
CA ASP A 120 -11.74 7.56 -8.10
C ASP A 120 -10.55 6.64 -8.41
N PHE A 121 -10.07 5.89 -7.41
CA PHE A 121 -8.91 5.01 -7.50
C PHE A 121 -7.62 5.75 -7.90
N ILE A 122 -7.46 7.00 -7.47
CA ILE A 122 -6.25 7.79 -7.64
C ILE A 122 -5.35 7.61 -6.42
N PHE A 123 -4.14 7.17 -6.66
CA PHE A 123 -3.11 6.98 -5.66
C PHE A 123 -2.35 8.27 -5.45
N TYR A 124 -2.19 8.69 -4.19
CA TYR A 124 -1.43 9.89 -3.84
C TYR A 124 -0.12 9.47 -3.17
N ILE A 125 0.99 9.76 -3.84
CA ILE A 125 2.33 9.34 -3.43
C ILE A 125 3.24 10.56 -3.37
N CYS A 126 4.08 10.64 -2.35
CA CYS A 126 5.13 11.66 -2.28
C CYS A 126 6.46 10.99 -1.95
N GLY A 127 7.56 11.54 -2.45
CA GLY A 127 8.90 11.06 -2.14
C GLY A 127 9.97 12.04 -2.56
N ASN A 128 11.23 11.70 -2.30
CA ASN A 128 12.36 12.52 -2.72
C ASN A 128 12.68 12.27 -4.20
N ASN A 129 12.79 13.35 -4.98
CA ASN A 129 13.31 13.36 -6.34
C ASN A 129 14.66 14.10 -6.40
N SER A 130 15.71 13.42 -5.96
CA SER A 130 17.12 13.89 -5.84
C SER A 130 17.38 15.06 -4.89
N ASN A 131 16.60 16.14 -4.92
CA ASN A 131 16.87 17.37 -4.15
C ASN A 131 15.63 17.97 -3.46
N THR A 132 14.43 17.61 -3.89
CA THR A 132 13.18 18.13 -3.33
C THR A 132 12.20 16.98 -3.11
N VAL A 133 11.22 17.21 -2.25
CA VAL A 133 10.04 16.35 -2.20
C VAL A 133 9.19 16.64 -3.44
N GLU A 134 8.74 15.59 -4.11
CA GLU A 134 7.71 15.67 -5.15
C GLU A 134 6.53 14.78 -4.77
N CYS A 135 5.32 15.29 -5.00
CA CYS A 135 4.07 14.55 -4.85
C CYS A 135 3.46 14.28 -6.22
N ALA A 136 2.69 13.20 -6.33
CA ALA A 136 2.01 12.80 -7.54
C ALA A 136 0.64 12.19 -7.25
N ALA A 137 -0.29 12.39 -8.18
CA ALA A 137 -1.55 11.67 -8.24
C ALA A 137 -1.57 10.72 -9.43
N VAL A 138 -1.87 9.45 -9.18
CA VAL A 138 -1.69 8.39 -10.17
C VAL A 138 -2.98 7.58 -10.27
N PRO A 139 -3.78 7.77 -11.33
CA PRO A 139 -4.97 6.97 -11.54
C PRO A 139 -4.60 5.49 -11.73
N MET A 140 -5.43 4.60 -11.21
CA MET A 140 -5.31 3.18 -11.50
C MET A 140 -5.34 2.91 -13.01
N GLY A 141 -4.44 2.05 -13.49
CA GLY A 141 -4.35 1.72 -14.91
C GLY A 141 -3.46 2.67 -15.75
N MET A 142 -2.99 3.79 -15.18
CA MET A 142 -2.12 4.73 -15.88
C MET A 142 -0.65 4.46 -15.56
N GLU A 143 0.22 4.56 -16.58
CA GLU A 143 1.67 4.52 -16.38
C GLU A 143 2.24 5.87 -15.93
N THR A 144 1.59 6.97 -16.31
CA THR A 144 2.00 8.34 -15.98
C THR A 144 1.06 8.99 -14.95
N PRO A 145 1.60 9.80 -14.03
CA PRO A 145 0.77 10.57 -13.10
C PRO A 145 -0.17 11.53 -13.83
N LYS A 146 -1.37 11.74 -13.26
CA LYS A 146 -2.30 12.81 -13.64
C LYS A 146 -1.69 14.19 -13.40
N TRP A 147 -0.94 14.32 -12.31
CA TRP A 147 -0.12 15.50 -12.02
C TRP A 147 1.07 15.10 -11.14
N THR A 148 2.11 15.92 -11.19
CA THR A 148 3.21 15.95 -10.22
C THR A 148 3.36 17.37 -9.67
N LEU A 149 3.82 17.49 -8.44
CA LEU A 149 4.00 18.76 -7.75
C LEU A 149 5.28 18.71 -6.91
N PRO A 150 6.36 19.41 -7.33
CA PRO A 150 7.51 19.61 -6.47
C PRO A 150 7.15 20.55 -5.32
N LEU A 151 7.56 20.21 -4.10
CA LEU A 151 7.43 21.06 -2.93
C LEU A 151 8.65 21.95 -2.82
N GLU A 152 8.43 23.24 -2.57
CA GLU A 152 9.50 24.25 -2.55
C GLU A 152 10.53 24.00 -1.45
N ASN A 153 10.08 23.50 -0.29
CA ASN A 153 10.93 23.23 0.86
C ASN A 153 10.80 21.78 1.34
N GLY A 154 11.91 21.27 1.86
CA GLY A 154 12.02 19.93 2.41
C GLY A 154 12.61 18.93 1.42
N THR A 155 13.38 17.99 1.97
CA THR A 155 14.12 16.98 1.21
C THR A 155 13.59 15.58 1.47
N SER A 156 12.72 15.41 2.47
CA SER A 156 12.11 14.12 2.77
C SER A 156 10.70 14.26 3.36
N VAL A 157 9.88 13.24 3.14
CA VAL A 157 8.50 13.19 3.65
C VAL A 157 8.50 12.53 5.03
N ALA A 158 8.02 13.23 6.05
CA ALA A 158 7.81 12.65 7.38
C ALA A 158 6.46 11.93 7.47
N GLY A 159 5.39 12.53 6.94
CA GLY A 159 4.04 12.00 7.03
C GLY A 159 3.12 12.54 5.94
N LEU A 160 2.05 11.78 5.69
CA LEU A 160 1.03 12.08 4.69
C LEU A 160 -0.34 11.77 5.28
N ALA A 161 -1.35 12.55 4.89
CA ALA A 161 -2.75 12.24 5.15
C ALA A 161 -3.61 12.66 3.95
N LEU A 162 -4.48 11.75 3.51
CA LEU A 162 -5.46 12.01 2.47
C LEU A 162 -6.84 12.17 3.11
N VAL A 163 -7.52 13.27 2.80
CA VAL A 163 -8.93 13.50 3.09
C VAL A 163 -9.63 13.87 1.78
N PRO A 164 -10.98 13.90 1.71
CA PRO A 164 -11.67 14.33 0.51
C PRO A 164 -11.11 15.65 -0.04
N GLU A 165 -10.74 15.65 -1.32
CA GLU A 165 -10.18 16.77 -2.09
C GLU A 165 -8.86 17.38 -1.58
N ARG A 166 -8.20 16.78 -0.57
CA ARG A 166 -7.01 17.38 0.02
C ARG A 166 -5.98 16.36 0.49
N LEU A 167 -4.74 16.59 0.05
CA LEU A 167 -3.56 15.87 0.50
C LEU A 167 -2.75 16.77 1.44
N TYR A 168 -2.53 16.30 2.65
CA TYR A 168 -1.63 16.93 3.62
C TYR A 168 -0.27 16.25 3.61
N VAL A 169 0.79 17.06 3.57
CA VAL A 169 2.18 16.59 3.52
C VAL A 169 3.00 17.28 4.59
N ALA A 170 3.64 16.49 5.45
CA ALA A 170 4.64 16.98 6.41
C ALA A 170 6.04 16.57 5.92
N SER A 171 6.94 17.53 5.79
CA SER A 171 8.35 17.26 5.54
C SER A 171 9.11 16.98 6.85
N ALA A 172 10.23 16.26 6.79
CA ALA A 172 11.04 15.99 7.98
C ALA A 172 11.71 17.25 8.57
N GLU A 173 11.82 18.30 7.76
CA GLU A 173 12.39 19.59 8.12
C GLU A 173 11.35 20.54 8.75
N GLY A 174 10.11 20.09 8.94
CA GLY A 174 9.08 20.84 9.66
C GLY A 174 8.17 21.70 8.78
N PHE A 175 8.18 21.52 7.46
CA PHE A 175 7.23 22.18 6.57
C PHE A 175 5.93 21.38 6.46
N PHE A 176 4.79 22.08 6.39
CA PHE A 176 3.48 21.47 6.23
C PHE A 176 2.75 22.06 5.02
N TYR A 177 2.29 21.18 4.14
CA TYR A 177 1.63 21.54 2.89
C TYR A 177 0.20 20.99 2.87
N ALA A 178 -0.71 21.76 2.31
CA ALA A 178 -2.04 21.33 1.93
C ALA A 178 -2.17 21.47 0.40
N ILE A 179 -2.34 20.35 -0.28
CA ILE A 179 -2.42 20.26 -1.74
C ILE A 179 -3.87 19.91 -2.09
N GLY A 180 -4.53 20.75 -2.88
CA GLY A 180 -5.94 20.60 -3.26
C GLY A 180 -6.67 21.93 -3.30
N ASN A 181 -8.00 21.88 -3.48
CA ASN A 181 -8.83 23.09 -3.44
C ASN A 181 -8.84 23.68 -2.02
N PRO A 182 -8.89 25.02 -1.86
CA PRO A 182 -9.01 25.70 -0.57
C PRO A 182 -10.38 25.50 0.11
#